data_AF-A0A7S2BVJ3-F1
#
_entry.id   AF-A0A7S2BVJ3-F1
#
_cell.length_a   1.000
_cell.length_b   1.000
_cell.length_c   1.000
_cell.angle_alpha   90.00
_cell.angle_beta   90.00
_cell.angle_gamma   90.00
#
_symmetry.space_group_name_H-M   'P 1'
#
loop_
_entity.id
_entity.type
_entity.pdbx_description
1 polymer ?
#
loop_
_entity_poly.entity_id
_entity_poly.type
_entity_poly.pdbx_seq_one_letter_code
_entity_poly.pdbx_strand_id
1 'polypeptide(L)'
;LSGGADSGCNTTYGTFTVCDGCPTASPTPAPPCEDFNVEMYDTFGDGWNGNILHIGDEEITLSANKSGNTAVCLEDGTYTPYCCGGMWPHEISWNVVNANGNTYLSGGADSGCNTTYGTFTVCDGCPTASPTPAPPCEDFNVEMYDTFGDGWNGNILHIGDEEITLSANKSGNTAVCLEDGTYTPYCCNGTWPH
;
A
#
# COMPACT_ATOMS: atom_id res chain seq x y z
N LEU A 1 -5.62 -27.09 37.19
CA LEU A 1 -5.35 -26.97 38.63
C LEU A 1 -3.93 -26.48 38.85
N SER A 2 -3.78 -25.19 39.10
CA SER A 2 -2.65 -24.56 39.81
C SER A 2 -2.98 -23.07 39.91
N GLY A 3 -3.19 -22.57 41.13
CA GLY A 3 -3.52 -21.17 41.39
C GLY A 3 -2.35 -20.44 42.05
N GLY A 4 -2.23 -19.14 41.77
CA GLY A 4 -1.48 -18.18 42.56
C GLY A 4 -2.45 -17.15 43.14
N ALA A 5 -2.23 -16.73 44.39
CA ALA A 5 -3.11 -15.84 45.14
C ALA A 5 -2.77 -14.36 44.91
N ASP A 6 -3.79 -13.50 44.78
CA ASP A 6 -3.69 -12.07 45.06
C ASP A 6 -4.66 -11.68 46.19
N SER A 7 -4.19 -10.77 47.03
CA SER A 7 -4.68 -10.23 48.30
C SER A 7 -6.02 -9.48 48.27
N GLY A 8 -6.80 -9.58 47.20
CA GLY A 8 -8.01 -8.77 46.98
C GLY A 8 -9.33 -9.36 47.47
N CYS A 9 -9.39 -10.64 47.84
CA CYS A 9 -10.59 -11.32 48.38
C CYS A 9 -11.93 -10.90 47.70
N ASN A 10 -11.97 -10.85 46.37
CA ASN A 10 -13.23 -10.81 45.64
C ASN A 10 -13.21 -11.85 44.53
N THR A 11 -13.44 -13.10 44.92
CA THR A 11 -13.56 -14.22 43.99
C THR A 11 -14.88 -14.92 44.29
N THR A 12 -15.90 -14.59 43.50
CA THR A 12 -17.05 -15.48 43.34
C THR A 12 -16.56 -16.66 42.50
N TYR A 13 -16.18 -17.77 43.13
CA TYR A 13 -16.08 -19.04 42.42
C TYR A 13 -17.51 -19.45 42.08
N GLY A 14 -17.91 -19.20 40.84
CA GLY A 14 -19.21 -19.60 40.32
C GLY A 14 -19.45 -21.10 40.56
N THR A 15 -20.73 -21.47 40.64
CA THR A 15 -21.17 -22.87 40.70
C THR A 15 -20.77 -23.58 39.42
N PHE A 16 -20.14 -24.76 39.53
CA PHE A 16 -19.84 -25.64 38.41
C PHE A 16 -20.82 -26.81 38.38
N THR A 17 -21.36 -27.09 37.20
CA THR A 17 -22.12 -28.31 36.90
C THR A 17 -21.19 -29.28 36.18
N VAL A 18 -20.93 -30.47 36.77
CA VAL A 18 -20.45 -31.61 35.98
C VAL A 18 -21.65 -32.15 35.23
N CYS A 19 -21.65 -32.03 33.91
CA CYS A 19 -22.45 -32.90 33.05
C CYS A 19 -21.50 -33.71 32.18
N ASP A 20 -21.51 -35.03 32.35
CA ASP A 20 -21.03 -35.93 31.31
C ASP A 20 -21.97 -35.76 30.10
N GLY A 21 -21.54 -34.94 29.15
CA GLY A 21 -22.30 -34.60 27.94
C GLY A 21 -22.71 -33.14 27.77
N CYS A 22 -22.07 -32.15 28.42
CA CYS A 22 -22.24 -30.76 27.96
C CYS A 22 -21.81 -30.66 26.50
N PRO A 23 -22.59 -30.03 25.59
CA PRO A 23 -22.04 -29.66 24.31
C PRO A 23 -20.79 -28.82 24.57
N THR A 24 -19.62 -29.30 24.16
CA THR A 24 -18.47 -28.44 23.94
C THR A 24 -19.00 -27.26 23.16
N ALA A 25 -18.84 -26.03 23.67
CA ALA A 25 -19.15 -24.84 22.89
C ALA A 25 -18.53 -25.08 21.52
N SER A 26 -19.36 -25.16 20.47
CA SER A 26 -18.84 -25.20 19.11
C SER A 26 -17.84 -24.06 19.01
N PRO A 27 -16.66 -24.25 18.38
CA PRO A 27 -15.79 -23.12 18.13
C PRO A 27 -16.66 -22.04 17.51
N THR A 28 -16.75 -20.88 18.17
CA THR A 28 -17.42 -19.72 17.59
C THR A 28 -16.85 -19.61 16.18
N PRO A 29 -17.67 -19.71 15.12
CA PRO A 29 -17.19 -19.53 13.77
C PRO A 29 -16.38 -18.23 13.78
N ALA A 30 -15.18 -18.26 13.21
CA ALA A 30 -14.43 -17.03 13.01
C ALA A 30 -15.37 -16.02 12.35
N PRO A 31 -15.42 -14.76 12.81
CA PRO A 31 -16.22 -13.74 12.16
C PRO A 31 -15.91 -13.75 10.65
N PRO A 32 -16.92 -13.60 9.78
CA PRO A 32 -16.68 -13.57 8.36
C PRO A 32 -15.74 -12.40 8.05
N CYS A 33 -14.62 -12.70 7.41
CA CYS A 33 -13.67 -11.73 6.89
C CYS A 33 -13.49 -11.97 5.38
N GLU A 34 -13.10 -10.91 4.68
CA GLU A 34 -12.80 -10.96 3.24
C GLU A 34 -11.29 -11.13 3.04
N ASP A 35 -10.90 -12.03 2.15
CA ASP A 35 -9.51 -12.30 1.82
C ASP A 35 -8.94 -11.22 0.89
N PHE A 36 -7.88 -10.58 1.34
CA PHE A 36 -7.05 -9.67 0.54
C PHE A 36 -5.64 -10.25 0.39
N ASN A 37 -5.01 -9.94 -0.73
CA ASN A 37 -3.60 -10.17 -0.97
C ASN A 37 -2.85 -8.85 -0.81
N VAL A 38 -1.84 -8.84 0.04
CA VAL A 38 -0.91 -7.73 0.20
C VAL A 38 0.34 -8.01 -0.61
N GLU A 39 0.56 -7.19 -1.63
CA GLU A 39 1.79 -7.21 -2.42
C GLU A 39 2.79 -6.26 -1.77
N MET A 40 4.03 -6.72 -1.61
CA MET A 40 5.10 -6.01 -0.92
C MET A 40 6.27 -5.83 -1.88
N TYR A 41 6.89 -4.66 -1.88
CA TYR A 41 8.05 -4.34 -2.71
C TYR A 41 9.15 -3.69 -1.89
N ASP A 42 10.38 -3.99 -2.30
CA ASP A 42 11.61 -3.44 -1.77
C ASP A 42 12.60 -3.29 -2.94
N THR A 43 13.04 -2.07 -3.18
CA THR A 43 13.92 -1.73 -4.31
C THR A 43 15.27 -2.44 -4.22
N PHE A 44 15.81 -2.63 -3.00
CA PHE A 44 17.15 -3.16 -2.76
C PHE A 44 17.12 -4.67 -2.47
N GLY A 45 16.04 -5.16 -1.87
CA GLY A 45 15.76 -6.58 -1.71
C GLY A 45 16.40 -7.22 -0.48
N ASP A 46 16.90 -6.41 0.44
CA ASP A 46 17.37 -6.79 1.77
C ASP A 46 16.23 -6.85 2.81
N GLY A 47 15.01 -6.58 2.36
CA GLY A 47 13.79 -6.61 3.14
C GLY A 47 13.44 -5.23 3.67
N TRP A 48 12.36 -5.16 4.42
CA TRP A 48 11.84 -3.89 4.92
C TRP A 48 12.60 -3.31 6.10
N ASN A 49 13.73 -3.92 6.51
CA ASN A 49 14.64 -3.36 7.50
C ASN A 49 13.96 -2.88 8.80
N GLY A 50 12.99 -3.67 9.28
CA GLY A 50 12.22 -3.41 10.48
C GLY A 50 10.95 -2.58 10.29
N ASN A 51 10.64 -2.14 9.06
CA ASN A 51 9.34 -1.52 8.80
C ASN A 51 8.24 -2.60 8.80
N ILE A 52 7.09 -2.20 9.34
CA ILE A 52 5.89 -3.01 9.47
C ILE A 52 4.74 -2.21 8.87
N LEU A 53 4.03 -2.83 7.93
CA LEU A 53 2.74 -2.35 7.44
C LEU A 53 1.66 -2.83 8.39
N HIS A 54 0.89 -1.88 8.91
CA HIS A 54 -0.25 -2.12 9.78
C HIS A 54 -1.55 -1.97 8.99
N ILE A 55 -2.42 -2.98 9.04
CA ILE A 55 -3.78 -2.95 8.46
C ILE A 55 -4.76 -3.47 9.51
N GLY A 56 -5.36 -2.56 10.28
CA GLY A 56 -6.14 -2.97 11.44
C GLY A 56 -5.24 -3.67 12.45
N ASP A 57 -5.54 -4.92 12.78
CA ASP A 57 -4.73 -5.76 13.69
C ASP A 57 -3.65 -6.57 12.96
N GLU A 58 -3.59 -6.52 11.63
CA GLU A 58 -2.59 -7.22 10.83
C GLU A 58 -1.26 -6.46 10.80
N GLU A 59 -0.16 -7.18 11.04
CA GLU A 59 1.21 -6.67 10.97
C GLU A 59 2.01 -7.44 9.91
N ILE A 60 2.49 -6.73 8.90
CA ILE A 60 3.08 -7.31 7.70
C ILE A 60 4.47 -6.75 7.46
N THR A 61 5.42 -7.60 7.10
CA THR A 61 6.79 -7.22 6.80
C THR A 61 7.44 -8.16 5.78
N LEU A 62 8.55 -7.73 5.18
CA LEU A 62 9.29 -8.50 4.18
C LEU A 62 10.72 -8.81 4.68
N SER A 63 11.04 -10.10 4.86
CA SER A 63 12.26 -10.56 5.55
C SER A 63 13.46 -10.88 4.63
N ALA A 64 13.74 -10.01 3.65
CA ALA A 64 14.76 -10.11 2.58
C ALA A 64 14.31 -10.77 1.27
N ASN A 65 13.64 -9.96 0.45
CA ASN A 65 13.37 -10.16 -0.98
C ASN A 65 13.03 -8.81 -1.60
N LYS A 66 13.12 -8.68 -2.93
CA LYS A 66 12.66 -7.47 -3.64
C LYS A 66 11.14 -7.36 -3.73
N SER A 67 10.45 -8.47 -3.57
CA SER A 67 9.00 -8.52 -3.53
C SER A 67 8.50 -9.71 -2.73
N GLY A 68 7.26 -9.63 -2.28
CA GLY A 68 6.55 -10.71 -1.61
C GLY A 68 5.04 -10.52 -1.73
N ASN A 69 4.30 -11.57 -1.37
CA ASN A 69 2.86 -11.49 -1.18
C ASN A 69 2.47 -12.21 0.11
N THR A 70 1.41 -11.73 0.75
CA THR A 70 0.78 -12.42 1.87
C THR A 70 -0.72 -12.22 1.83
N ALA A 71 -1.48 -13.25 2.19
CA ALA A 71 -2.92 -13.11 2.37
C ALA A 71 -3.22 -12.52 3.76
N VAL A 72 -4.22 -11.67 3.84
CA VAL A 72 -4.80 -11.15 5.07
C VAL A 72 -6.31 -11.29 5.01
N CYS A 73 -6.93 -11.60 6.15
CA CYS A 73 -8.38 -11.71 6.25
C CYS A 73 -8.91 -10.53 7.05
N LEU A 74 -9.61 -9.61 6.38
CA LEU A 74 -10.08 -8.37 6.98
C LEU A 74 -11.58 -8.46 7.27
N GLU A 75 -11.97 -8.23 8.50
CA GLU A 75 -13.38 -8.12 8.89
C GLU A 75 -14.01 -6.85 8.28
N ASP A 76 -15.34 -6.79 8.27
CA ASP A 76 -16.07 -5.60 7.88
C ASP A 76 -15.63 -4.38 8.72
N GLY A 77 -15.18 -3.32 8.05
CA GLY A 77 -14.64 -2.14 8.71
C GLY A 77 -13.96 -1.18 7.75
N THR A 78 -13.63 0.02 8.26
CA THR A 78 -12.80 0.99 7.54
C THR A 78 -11.37 0.89 8.05
N TYR A 79 -10.45 0.59 7.15
CA TYR A 79 -9.03 0.43 7.42
C TYR A 79 -8.27 1.67 6.97
N THR A 80 -7.27 2.05 7.77
CA THR A 80 -6.36 3.16 7.49
C THR A 80 -4.91 2.64 7.57
N PRO A 81 -4.41 1.99 6.51
CA PRO A 81 -3.07 1.41 6.56
C PRO A 81 -1.96 2.44 6.70
N TYR A 82 -0.89 2.07 7.41
CA TYR A 82 0.34 2.83 7.49
C TYR A 82 1.53 1.88 7.64
N CYS A 83 2.68 2.25 7.09
CA CYS A 83 3.91 1.45 7.20
C CYS A 83 5.02 2.30 7.82
N CYS A 84 5.66 1.79 8.88
CA CYS A 84 6.71 2.51 9.58
C CYS A 84 7.51 1.59 10.53
N GLY A 85 8.40 2.19 11.34
CA GLY A 85 9.10 1.52 12.44
C GLY A 85 10.54 1.08 12.14
N GLY A 86 10.93 1.05 10.87
CA GLY A 86 12.25 0.61 10.42
C GLY A 86 13.09 1.70 9.77
N MET A 87 14.11 1.25 9.04
CA MET A 87 14.98 2.11 8.24
C MET A 87 14.58 2.11 6.76
N TRP A 88 15.04 3.11 6.02
CA TRP A 88 14.88 3.17 4.56
C TRP A 88 13.43 3.14 4.04
N PRO A 89 12.53 3.98 4.60
CA PRO A 89 11.11 3.95 4.20
C PRO A 89 10.88 4.25 2.71
N HIS A 90 11.82 4.93 2.04
CA HIS A 90 11.73 5.26 0.62
C HIS A 90 11.94 4.07 -0.33
N GLU A 91 12.39 2.92 0.18
CA GLU A 91 12.62 1.72 -0.62
C GLU A 91 11.37 0.84 -0.71
N ILE A 92 10.38 1.13 0.14
CA ILE A 92 9.24 0.27 0.47
C ILE A 92 7.98 0.79 -0.21
N SER A 93 7.29 -0.11 -0.90
CA SER A 93 5.90 0.11 -1.33
C SER A 93 5.07 -1.15 -1.17
N TRP A 94 3.75 -0.98 -1.12
CA TRP A 94 2.80 -2.06 -0.92
C TRP A 94 1.47 -1.79 -1.64
N ASN A 95 0.76 -2.86 -2.01
CA ASN A 95 -0.60 -2.83 -2.54
C ASN A 95 -1.50 -3.76 -1.72
N VAL A 96 -2.71 -3.32 -1.41
CA VAL A 96 -3.79 -4.18 -0.90
C VAL A 96 -4.72 -4.51 -2.06
N VAL A 97 -4.78 -5.79 -2.42
CA VAL A 97 -5.47 -6.29 -3.62
C VAL A 97 -6.53 -7.30 -3.21
N ASN A 98 -7.72 -7.25 -3.78
CA ASN A 98 -8.75 -8.27 -3.49
C ASN A 98 -8.54 -9.56 -4.30
N ALA A 99 -9.36 -10.58 -4.05
CA ALA A 99 -9.30 -11.86 -4.76
C ALA A 99 -9.52 -11.76 -6.29
N ASN A 100 -10.08 -10.66 -6.78
CA ASN A 100 -10.28 -10.40 -8.22
C ASN A 100 -9.08 -9.69 -8.87
N GLY A 101 -8.03 -9.35 -8.11
CA GLY A 101 -6.86 -8.62 -8.61
C GLY A 101 -7.03 -7.09 -8.63
N ASN A 102 -8.09 -6.55 -8.02
CA ASN A 102 -8.29 -5.10 -7.94
C ASN A 102 -7.55 -4.51 -6.74
N THR A 103 -6.74 -3.49 -6.97
CA THR A 103 -6.07 -2.74 -5.90
C THR A 103 -7.05 -1.80 -5.20
N TYR A 104 -7.18 -1.93 -3.88
CA TYR A 104 -8.02 -1.08 -3.03
C TYR A 104 -7.24 0.12 -2.51
N LEU A 105 -5.98 -0.09 -2.16
CA LEU A 105 -5.09 0.95 -1.68
C LEU A 105 -3.65 0.56 -1.97
N SER A 106 -2.82 1.56 -2.26
CA SER A 106 -1.38 1.41 -2.35
C SER A 106 -0.70 2.49 -1.51
N GLY A 107 0.54 2.22 -1.11
CA GLY A 107 1.30 3.18 -0.31
C GLY A 107 2.76 2.81 -0.18
N GLY A 108 3.45 3.60 0.64
CA GLY A 108 4.84 3.41 1.01
C GLY A 108 5.02 3.35 2.53
N ALA A 109 6.27 3.45 2.97
CA ALA A 109 6.58 3.64 4.38
C ALA A 109 6.88 5.10 4.69
N ASP A 110 6.62 5.51 5.92
CA ASP A 110 6.95 6.83 6.47
C ASP A 110 7.57 6.66 7.86
N SER A 111 8.73 7.30 8.08
CA SER A 111 9.38 7.37 9.39
C SER A 111 8.50 7.90 10.53
N GLY A 112 7.47 8.69 10.22
CA GLY A 112 6.55 9.32 11.16
C GLY A 112 5.32 8.49 11.51
N CYS A 113 5.16 7.27 10.97
CA CYS A 113 3.97 6.43 11.18
C CYS A 113 2.66 7.15 10.82
N ASN A 114 2.67 7.91 9.72
CA ASN A 114 1.52 8.68 9.26
C ASN A 114 0.60 7.84 8.37
N THR A 115 -0.69 8.08 8.47
CA THR A 115 -1.74 7.46 7.65
C THR A 115 -2.03 8.23 6.37
N THR A 116 -0.99 8.57 5.61
CA THR A 116 -1.09 9.53 4.51
C THR A 116 -1.70 8.94 3.23
N TYR A 117 -1.69 7.61 3.10
CA TYR A 117 -2.07 6.92 1.86
C TYR A 117 -3.57 6.71 1.69
N GLY A 118 -4.37 7.03 2.70
CA GLY A 118 -5.84 7.00 2.64
C GLY A 118 -6.47 5.85 3.43
N THR A 119 -7.74 5.60 3.15
CA THR A 119 -8.56 4.61 3.83
C THR A 119 -9.37 3.80 2.82
N PHE A 120 -9.60 2.53 3.09
CA PHE A 120 -10.55 1.70 2.34
C PHE A 120 -11.55 1.04 3.29
N THR A 121 -12.71 0.65 2.77
CA THR A 121 -13.75 -0.02 3.58
C THR A 121 -14.01 -1.41 3.04
N VAL A 122 -13.98 -2.40 3.94
CA VAL A 122 -14.39 -3.78 3.72
C VAL A 122 -15.80 -3.91 4.26
N CYS A 123 -16.73 -4.42 3.46
CA CYS A 123 -18.08 -4.74 3.92
C CYS A 123 -18.83 -5.54 2.87
N ASP A 124 -19.56 -6.55 3.34
CA ASP A 124 -20.41 -7.38 2.48
C ASP A 124 -21.57 -6.55 1.90
N GLY A 125 -21.56 -6.33 0.59
CA GLY A 125 -22.66 -5.68 -0.13
C GLY A 125 -22.79 -4.16 0.00
N CYS A 126 -21.81 -3.47 0.60
CA CYS A 126 -21.73 -2.02 0.42
C CYS A 126 -21.49 -1.73 -1.08
N PRO A 127 -21.95 -0.59 -1.63
CA PRO A 127 -21.34 -0.09 -2.85
C PRO A 127 -19.85 -0.07 -2.56
N THR A 128 -19.11 -0.99 -3.20
CA THR A 128 -17.65 -0.93 -3.18
C THR A 128 -17.34 0.52 -3.45
N ALA A 129 -16.46 1.14 -2.66
CA ALA A 129 -15.76 2.27 -3.20
C ALA A 129 -15.14 1.70 -4.47
N SER A 130 -15.79 1.95 -5.61
CA SER A 130 -15.21 1.72 -6.91
C SER A 130 -13.83 2.35 -6.76
N PRO A 131 -12.74 1.62 -7.06
CA PRO A 131 -11.40 2.19 -6.92
C PRO A 131 -11.51 3.58 -7.47
N THR A 132 -11.18 4.63 -6.69
CA THR A 132 -11.24 6.00 -7.20
C THR A 132 -10.56 5.90 -8.55
N PRO A 133 -11.31 5.98 -9.68
CA PRO A 133 -10.69 5.73 -10.96
C PRO A 133 -9.54 6.71 -10.98
N ALA A 134 -8.34 6.24 -11.36
CA ALA A 134 -7.31 7.19 -11.76
C ALA A 134 -8.05 8.23 -12.61
N PRO A 135 -8.08 9.51 -12.19
CA PRO A 135 -8.94 10.52 -12.80
C PRO A 135 -8.78 10.37 -14.29
N PRO A 136 -9.89 10.28 -15.06
CA PRO A 136 -9.83 9.86 -16.45
C PRO A 136 -8.81 10.74 -17.16
N CYS A 137 -7.67 10.13 -17.47
CA CYS A 137 -6.57 10.80 -18.13
C CYS A 137 -6.43 10.16 -19.51
N GLU A 138 -6.24 11.02 -20.50
CA GLU A 138 -6.00 10.58 -21.87
C GLU A 138 -4.50 10.38 -22.05
N ASP A 139 -4.11 9.25 -22.64
CA ASP A 139 -2.71 8.98 -22.97
C ASP A 139 -2.28 9.86 -24.14
N PHE A 140 -1.41 10.83 -23.86
CA PHE A 140 -0.76 11.65 -24.88
C PHE A 140 0.63 11.09 -25.18
N ASN A 141 0.90 10.82 -26.46
CA ASN A 141 2.23 10.47 -26.91
C ASN A 141 3.10 11.72 -27.02
N VAL A 142 4.18 11.76 -26.25
CA VAL A 142 5.21 12.81 -26.29
C VAL A 142 6.37 12.33 -27.14
N GLU A 143 6.56 13.00 -28.28
CA GLU A 143 7.73 12.80 -29.14
C GLU A 143 8.85 13.75 -28.70
N MET A 144 9.99 13.17 -28.35
CA MET A 144 11.17 13.89 -27.90
C MET A 144 12.22 13.88 -28.99
N TYR A 145 12.91 15.01 -29.18
CA TYR A 145 13.98 15.15 -30.16
C TYR A 145 15.21 15.76 -29.49
N ASP A 146 16.38 15.23 -29.83
CA ASP A 146 17.68 15.79 -29.49
C ASP A 146 18.60 15.68 -30.71
N THR A 147 19.04 16.84 -31.20
CA THR A 147 19.84 16.94 -32.43
C THR A 147 21.24 16.34 -32.26
N PHE A 148 21.78 16.35 -31.04
CA PHE A 148 23.15 15.95 -30.75
C PHE A 148 23.25 14.49 -30.30
N GLY A 149 22.18 13.93 -29.75
CA GLY A 149 22.07 12.54 -29.33
C GLY A 149 22.77 12.24 -28.01
N ASP A 150 23.17 13.27 -27.27
CA ASP A 150 23.71 13.18 -25.90
C ASP A 150 22.61 13.26 -24.84
N GLY A 151 21.35 13.39 -25.26
CA GLY A 151 20.18 13.52 -24.43
C GLY A 151 19.97 14.97 -24.02
N TRP A 152 19.06 15.19 -23.08
CA TRP A 152 18.68 16.52 -22.65
C TRP A 152 19.61 17.14 -21.62
N ASN A 153 20.73 16.48 -21.28
CA ASN A 153 21.79 17.00 -20.41
C ASN A 153 21.26 17.60 -19.08
N GLY A 154 20.25 16.94 -18.49
CA GLY A 154 19.61 17.37 -17.26
C GLY A 154 18.42 18.32 -17.44
N ASN A 155 18.09 18.75 -18.66
CA ASN A 155 16.80 19.40 -18.92
C ASN A 155 15.66 18.40 -18.72
N ILE A 156 14.59 18.89 -18.09
CA ILE A 156 13.36 18.15 -17.82
C ILE A 156 12.22 18.90 -18.50
N LEU A 157 11.39 18.19 -19.28
CA LEU A 157 10.13 18.69 -19.79
C LEU A 157 9.05 18.41 -18.73
N HIS A 158 8.40 19.47 -18.27
CA HIS A 158 7.30 19.39 -17.31
C HIS A 158 5.96 19.53 -18.03
N ILE A 159 5.04 18.59 -17.80
CA ILE A 159 3.66 18.64 -18.30
C ILE A 159 2.72 18.28 -17.13
N GLY A 160 2.16 19.29 -16.46
CA GLY A 160 1.45 19.05 -15.21
C GLY A 160 2.43 18.58 -14.13
N ASP A 161 2.14 17.45 -13.50
CA ASP A 161 3.01 16.81 -12.50
C ASP A 161 3.99 15.80 -13.12
N GLU A 162 3.92 15.57 -14.43
CA GLU A 162 4.79 14.64 -15.15
C GLU A 162 6.15 15.28 -15.46
N GLU A 163 7.23 14.53 -15.19
CA GLU A 163 8.60 14.90 -15.49
C GLU A 163 9.20 13.98 -16.54
N ILE A 164 9.55 14.53 -17.70
CA ILE A 164 10.03 13.77 -18.85
C ILE A 164 11.48 14.13 -19.12
N THR A 165 12.33 13.10 -19.30
CA THR A 165 13.74 13.27 -19.67
C THR A 165 14.10 12.39 -20.85
N LEU A 166 15.09 12.83 -21.63
CA LEU A 166 15.70 12.02 -22.69
C LEU A 166 17.15 11.73 -22.34
N SER A 167 17.47 10.47 -22.03
CA SER A 167 18.86 9.99 -21.87
C SER A 167 19.49 9.72 -23.24
N ALA A 168 20.74 10.16 -23.47
CA ALA A 168 21.62 9.90 -24.62
C ALA A 168 20.99 9.18 -25.83
N ASN A 169 20.06 9.86 -26.51
CA ASN A 169 19.35 9.38 -27.68
C ASN A 169 18.92 10.58 -28.53
N LYS A 170 18.85 10.40 -29.85
CA LYS A 170 18.44 11.47 -30.77
C LYS A 170 16.93 11.74 -30.80
N SER A 171 16.15 10.77 -30.34
CA SER A 171 14.71 10.87 -30.23
C SER A 171 14.19 9.84 -29.25
N GLY A 172 13.04 10.09 -28.66
CA GLY A 172 12.33 9.14 -27.82
C GLY A 172 10.82 9.31 -27.94
N ASN A 173 10.07 8.30 -27.53
CA ASN A 173 8.63 8.43 -27.28
C ASN A 173 8.34 8.01 -25.85
N THR A 174 7.36 8.67 -25.23
CA THR A 174 6.74 8.23 -23.98
C THR A 174 5.27 8.60 -23.99
N ALA A 175 4.45 7.81 -23.31
CA ALA A 175 3.08 8.20 -23.02
C ALA A 175 3.06 8.96 -21.69
N VAL A 176 2.25 10.01 -21.60
CA VAL A 176 1.89 10.67 -20.34
C VAL A 176 0.37 10.67 -20.20
N CYS A 177 -0.11 10.38 -19.00
CA CYS A 177 -1.53 10.39 -18.70
C CYS A 177 -1.89 11.77 -18.14
N LEU A 178 -2.64 12.57 -18.90
CA LEU A 178 -3.06 13.91 -18.47
C LEU A 178 -4.57 13.97 -18.25
N GLU A 179 -4.98 14.54 -17.13
CA GLU A 179 -6.38 14.80 -16.79
C GLU A 179 -7.01 15.89 -17.67
N ASP A 180 -8.34 16.05 -17.63
CA ASP A 180 -9.02 17.17 -18.27
C ASP A 180 -8.54 18.51 -17.68
N GLY A 181 -7.74 19.25 -18.45
CA GLY A 181 -7.12 20.47 -17.97
C GLY A 181 -6.44 21.29 -19.07
N THR A 182 -5.98 22.48 -18.69
CA THR A 182 -5.11 23.29 -19.54
C THR A 182 -3.69 23.20 -19.00
N TYR A 183 -2.83 22.48 -19.71
CA TYR A 183 -1.41 22.36 -19.38
C TYR A 183 -0.61 23.40 -20.16
N THR A 184 0.39 23.99 -19.50
CA THR A 184 1.39 24.84 -20.17
C THR A 184 2.75 24.15 -20.03
N PRO A 185 3.12 23.28 -20.99
CA PRO A 185 4.41 22.60 -20.95
C PRO A 185 5.55 23.60 -20.90
N TYR A 186 6.58 23.30 -20.09
CA TYR A 186 7.79 24.09 -20.03
C TYR A 186 9.01 23.20 -19.77
N CYS A 187 10.17 23.64 -20.23
CA CYS A 187 11.44 22.96 -19.96
C CYS A 187 12.24 23.79 -18.95
N CYS A 188 12.81 23.14 -17.94
CA CYS A 188 13.74 23.80 -17.03
C CYS A 188 14.87 22.86 -16.58
N ASN A 189 15.80 23.40 -15.81
CA ASN A 189 16.95 22.71 -15.18
C ASN A 189 18.14 22.27 -16.04
N GLY A 190 18.29 22.70 -17.29
CA GLY A 190 19.55 22.51 -18.02
C GLY A 190 20.55 23.65 -17.86
N THR A 191 21.83 23.28 -17.85
CA THR A 191 22.97 24.21 -17.97
C THR A 191 23.11 24.86 -19.36
N TRP A 192 22.34 24.41 -20.36
CA TRP A 192 22.34 24.95 -21.72
C TRP A 192 20.93 24.82 -22.35
N PRO A 193 20.16 25.91 -22.50
CA PRO A 193 18.95 25.89 -23.30
C PRO A 193 19.35 25.92 -24.78
N HIS A 194 19.07 24.84 -25.51
CA HIS A 194 19.19 24.77 -26.96
C HIS A 194 17.84 24.42 -27.57
#